data_AF-A0A7S0X1E2-F1
#
_entry.id   AF-A0A7S0X1E2-F1
#
_cell.length_a   1.000
_cell.length_b   1.000
_cell.length_c   1.000
_cell.angle_alpha   90.00
_cell.angle_beta   90.00
_cell.angle_gamma   90.00
#
_symmetry.space_group_name_H-M   'P 1'
#
loop_
_entity.id
_entity.type
_entity.pdbx_description
1 polymer ?
#
loop_
_entity_poly.entity_id
_entity_poly.type
_entity_poly.pdbx_seq_one_letter_code
_entity_poly.pdbx_strand_id
1 'polypeptide(L)'
;MNAEDLHVLQPQQVPVSEPCKSSEECTWRFDRQQGPSFIFRADFDSSNLSCVRQNTPNPNEFQLWTRRDCESTENERGTRSWFYFGLRIEGAQEAFVVMNMMNLNKQGRLYSQDYRPFY
;
A
#
# COMPACT_ATOMS: atom_id res chain seq x y z
N MET A 1 25.21 -3.76 23.47
CA MET A 1 23.89 -3.83 22.80
C MET A 1 22.89 -4.14 23.90
N ASN A 2 22.00 -3.20 24.22
CA ASN A 2 21.10 -3.30 25.38
C ASN A 2 19.93 -4.24 25.05
N ALA A 3 19.42 -4.94 26.09
CA ALA A 3 18.32 -5.89 25.96
C ALA A 3 17.00 -5.26 25.47
N GLU A 4 16.87 -3.94 25.57
CA GLU A 4 15.68 -3.19 25.14
C GLU A 4 15.59 -3.02 23.60
N ASP A 5 16.73 -3.09 22.89
CA ASP A 5 16.74 -2.98 21.42
C ASP A 5 16.23 -4.26 20.72
N LEU A 6 16.15 -5.39 21.43
CA LEU A 6 15.66 -6.65 20.88
C LEU A 6 14.14 -6.69 20.67
N HIS A 7 13.37 -5.88 21.41
CA HIS A 7 11.91 -5.82 21.25
C HIS A 7 11.47 -5.06 20.00
N VAL A 8 12.33 -4.21 19.45
CA VAL A 8 12.05 -3.40 18.25
C VAL A 8 12.22 -4.21 16.95
N LEU A 9 12.93 -5.33 17.01
CA LEU A 9 13.22 -6.20 15.85
C LEU A 9 12.30 -7.42 15.76
N GLN A 10 11.17 -7.44 16.47
CA GLN A 10 10.19 -8.50 16.24
C GLN A 10 9.59 -8.31 14.83
N PRO A 11 9.66 -9.32 13.94
CA PRO A 11 9.02 -9.25 12.64
C PRO A 11 7.54 -9.02 12.88
N GLN A 12 7.04 -7.83 12.59
CA GLN A 12 5.61 -7.57 12.59
C GLN A 12 5.02 -8.56 11.59
N GLN A 13 4.20 -9.49 12.08
CA GLN A 13 3.55 -10.47 11.22
C GLN A 13 2.68 -9.70 10.23
N VAL A 14 3.18 -9.54 9.01
CA VAL A 14 2.40 -9.00 7.90
C VAL A 14 1.22 -9.94 7.74
N PRO A 15 -0.03 -9.48 7.93
CA PRO A 15 -1.18 -10.33 7.78
C PRO A 15 -1.10 -11.03 6.43
N VAL A 16 -1.33 -12.34 6.39
CA VAL A 16 -1.45 -13.09 5.13
C VAL A 16 -2.75 -12.63 4.50
N SER A 17 -2.70 -11.49 3.83
CA SER A 17 -3.85 -10.97 3.12
C SER A 17 -4.04 -11.84 1.89
N GLU A 18 -5.18 -12.51 1.80
CA GLU A 18 -5.64 -13.03 0.51
C GLU A 18 -5.58 -11.88 -0.51
N PRO A 19 -4.97 -12.09 -1.70
CA PRO A 19 -4.90 -11.05 -2.71
C PRO A 19 -6.33 -10.62 -3.02
N CYS A 20 -6.59 -9.33 -2.83
CA CYS A 20 -7.81 -8.70 -3.30
C CYS A 20 -7.92 -9.01 -4.80
N LYS A 21 -9.04 -9.62 -5.23
CA LYS A 21 -9.31 -9.81 -6.67
C LYS A 21 -9.19 -8.43 -7.31
N SER A 22 -8.39 -8.29 -8.35
CA SER A 22 -8.18 -7.02 -9.05
C SER A 22 -9.55 -6.44 -9.41
N SER A 23 -9.98 -5.38 -8.72
CA SER A 23 -11.18 -4.66 -9.10
C SER A 23 -10.85 -3.77 -10.30
N GLU A 24 -11.77 -3.68 -11.25
CA GLU A 24 -11.73 -2.60 -12.25
C GLU A 24 -11.93 -1.22 -11.58
N GLU A 25 -12.52 -1.22 -10.39
CA GLU A 25 -12.60 -0.04 -9.54
C GLU A 25 -11.18 0.44 -9.16
N CYS A 26 -10.88 1.68 -9.54
CA CYS A 26 -9.60 2.34 -9.33
C CYS A 26 -9.71 3.51 -8.33
N THR A 27 -10.81 3.58 -7.58
CA THR A 27 -11.03 4.59 -6.54
C THR A 27 -11.60 3.92 -5.31
N TRP A 28 -11.00 4.16 -4.14
CA TRP A 28 -11.46 3.59 -2.87
C TRP A 28 -11.78 4.74 -1.91
N ARG A 29 -13.01 4.75 -1.38
CA ARG A 29 -13.50 5.78 -0.44
C ARG A 29 -13.70 5.18 0.94
N PHE A 30 -13.16 5.86 1.94
CA PHE A 30 -13.28 5.52 3.35
C PHE A 30 -13.86 6.72 4.09
N ASP A 31 -15.18 6.83 4.06
CA ASP A 31 -15.92 7.88 4.73
C ASP A 31 -16.04 7.59 6.23
N ARG A 32 -15.96 8.64 7.04
CA ARG A 32 -16.13 8.54 8.50
C ARG A 32 -17.16 9.55 8.97
N GLN A 33 -17.95 9.15 9.97
CA GLN A 33 -18.89 10.07 10.65
C GLN A 33 -18.14 11.15 11.46
N GLN A 34 -16.94 10.82 11.96
CA GLN A 34 -16.09 11.72 12.71
C GLN A 34 -14.62 11.51 12.33
N GLY A 35 -13.88 12.60 12.14
CA GLY A 35 -12.48 12.59 11.68
C GLY A 35 -12.34 12.65 10.14
N PRO A 36 -11.10 12.54 9.61
CA PRO A 36 -10.87 12.71 8.18
C PRO A 36 -11.44 11.57 7.35
N SER A 37 -12.02 11.87 6.19
CA SER A 37 -12.30 10.87 5.15
C SER A 37 -11.08 10.68 4.25
N PHE A 38 -10.91 9.48 3.69
CA PHE A 38 -9.80 9.16 2.80
C PHE A 38 -10.29 8.66 1.45
N ILE A 39 -9.70 9.19 0.37
CA ILE A 39 -10.00 8.79 -0.99
C ILE A 39 -8.67 8.44 -1.68
N PHE A 40 -8.52 7.15 -2.02
CA PHE A 40 -7.39 6.66 -2.81
C PHE A 40 -7.81 6.58 -4.28
N ARG A 41 -6.92 7.01 -5.18
CA ARG A 41 -7.16 7.01 -6.63
C ARG A 41 -5.99 6.39 -7.39
N ALA A 42 -6.32 5.58 -8.38
CA ALA A 42 -5.41 5.02 -9.38
C ALA A 42 -6.10 4.96 -10.75
N ASP A 43 -6.89 5.99 -11.05
CA ASP A 43 -7.67 6.17 -12.28
C ASP A 43 -7.03 7.24 -13.19
N PHE A 44 -5.71 7.30 -13.20
CA PHE A 44 -4.92 8.24 -14.01
C PHE A 44 -3.69 7.56 -14.60
N ASP A 45 -3.06 8.21 -15.57
CA ASP A 45 -1.94 7.65 -16.32
C ASP A 45 -0.79 7.20 -15.40
N SER A 46 -0.24 6.01 -15.71
CA SER A 46 0.86 5.38 -14.97
C SER A 46 0.57 5.02 -13.50
N SER A 47 -0.65 5.25 -13.01
CA SER A 47 -1.04 4.82 -11.66
C SER A 47 -1.08 3.30 -11.52
N ASN A 48 -0.83 2.80 -10.31
CA ASN A 48 -0.77 1.37 -10.03
C ASN A 48 -1.20 1.03 -8.60
N LEU A 49 -2.51 0.87 -8.40
CA LEU A 49 -3.09 0.15 -7.27
C LEU A 49 -4.14 -0.83 -7.78
N SER A 50 -4.13 -2.05 -7.23
CA SER A 50 -5.16 -3.07 -7.49
C SER A 50 -6.22 -3.13 -6.39
N CYS A 51 -5.88 -2.69 -5.17
CA CYS A 51 -6.79 -2.68 -4.03
C CYS A 51 -6.26 -1.82 -2.89
N VAL A 52 -7.18 -1.25 -2.12
CA VAL A 52 -6.90 -0.60 -0.83
C VAL A 52 -7.86 -1.14 0.20
N ARG A 53 -7.35 -1.52 1.37
CA ARG A 53 -8.16 -1.95 2.51
C ARG A 53 -7.77 -1.19 3.74
N GLN A 54 -8.75 -0.76 4.51
CA GLN A 54 -8.54 -0.20 5.84
C GLN A 54 -8.24 -1.34 6.82
N ASN A 55 -7.16 -1.19 7.61
CA ASN A 55 -6.80 -2.15 8.64
C ASN A 55 -7.62 -1.89 9.90
N THR A 56 -8.44 -2.83 10.35
CA THR A 56 -9.08 -2.75 11.67
C THR A 56 -8.22 -3.51 12.68
N PRO A 57 -7.92 -2.93 13.86
CA PRO A 57 -8.63 -1.85 14.55
C PRO A 57 -8.10 -0.42 14.31
N ASN A 58 -7.07 -0.21 13.48
CA ASN A 58 -6.42 1.10 13.29
C ASN A 58 -7.01 1.89 12.09
N PRO A 59 -7.98 2.80 12.27
CA PRO A 59 -8.72 3.40 11.16
C PRO A 59 -7.90 4.33 10.25
N ASN A 60 -6.66 4.68 10.64
CA ASN A 60 -5.73 5.47 9.83
C ASN A 60 -4.66 4.61 9.14
N GLU A 61 -4.71 3.29 9.31
CA GLU A 61 -3.78 2.35 8.70
C GLU A 61 -4.45 1.64 7.52
N PHE A 62 -3.74 1.61 6.40
CA PHE A 62 -4.23 1.06 5.14
C PHE A 62 -3.24 0.04 4.60
N GLN A 63 -3.78 -1.04 4.06
CA GLN A 63 -3.06 -2.04 3.30
C GLN A 63 -3.33 -1.79 1.82
N LEU A 64 -2.26 -1.72 1.03
CA LEU A 64 -2.29 -1.39 -0.38
C LEU A 64 -1.67 -2.53 -1.20
N TRP A 65 -2.29 -2.84 -2.33
CA TRP A 65 -1.78 -3.81 -3.29
C TRP A 65 -1.59 -3.13 -4.65
N THR A 66 -0.51 -3.47 -5.33
CA THR A 66 -0.26 -3.07 -6.73
C THR A 66 -0.79 -4.13 -7.70
N ARG A 67 -0.86 -3.80 -8.99
CA ARG A 67 -1.01 -4.76 -10.11
C ARG A 67 0.36 -5.27 -10.56
N ARG A 68 0.39 -6.41 -11.24
CA ARG A 68 1.58 -6.88 -11.96
C ARG A 68 1.90 -5.96 -13.13
N ASP A 69 3.16 -5.92 -13.54
CA ASP A 69 3.52 -5.27 -14.80
C ASP A 69 2.75 -5.94 -15.95
N CYS A 70 2.06 -5.11 -16.74
CA CYS A 70 1.26 -5.56 -17.89
C CYS A 70 0.19 -6.61 -17.52
N GLU A 71 -0.36 -6.57 -16.29
CA GLU A 71 -1.40 -7.49 -15.81
C GLU A 71 -2.56 -7.63 -16.81
N SER A 72 -3.04 -8.86 -17.02
CA SER A 72 -4.12 -9.18 -17.96
C SER A 72 -3.79 -8.95 -19.45
N THR A 73 -2.51 -8.84 -19.80
CA THR A 73 -2.03 -8.85 -21.19
C THR A 73 -1.09 -10.04 -21.44
N GLU A 74 -0.78 -10.32 -22.70
CA GLU A 74 0.20 -11.36 -23.08
C GLU A 74 1.62 -11.10 -22.54
N ASN A 75 1.93 -9.83 -22.22
CA ASN A 75 3.24 -9.40 -21.75
C ASN A 75 3.33 -9.34 -20.21
N GLU A 76 2.37 -9.94 -19.50
CA GLU A 76 2.33 -9.93 -18.04
C GLU A 76 3.65 -10.45 -17.44
N ARG A 77 4.21 -9.69 -16.49
CA ARG A 77 5.38 -10.10 -15.72
C ARG A 77 5.03 -10.23 -14.25
N GLY A 78 5.69 -11.17 -13.55
CA GLY A 78 5.53 -11.32 -12.11
C GLY A 78 6.10 -10.18 -11.26
N THR A 79 6.71 -9.17 -11.90
CA THR A 79 7.35 -8.03 -11.23
C THR A 79 6.30 -7.11 -10.59
N ARG A 80 6.56 -6.73 -9.34
CA ARG A 80 5.80 -5.71 -8.59
C ARG A 80 6.78 -4.74 -7.94
N SER A 81 7.21 -3.73 -8.68
CA SER A 81 8.19 -2.73 -8.22
C SER A 81 7.67 -1.28 -8.29
N TRP A 82 6.68 -1.03 -9.14
CA TRP A 82 6.12 0.30 -9.35
C TRP A 82 4.80 0.48 -8.59
N PHE A 83 4.65 1.61 -7.91
CA PHE A 83 3.38 2.07 -7.35
C PHE A 83 3.26 3.58 -7.60
N TYR A 84 2.08 4.02 -7.98
CA TYR A 84 1.76 5.44 -8.11
C TYR A 84 0.26 5.62 -7.91
N PHE A 85 -0.13 6.50 -6.99
CA PHE A 85 -1.53 6.72 -6.63
C PHE A 85 -1.73 8.11 -6.04
N GLY A 86 -2.98 8.57 -6.08
CA GLY A 86 -3.42 9.77 -5.40
C GLY A 86 -4.05 9.43 -4.06
N LEU A 87 -3.77 10.23 -3.04
CA LEU A 87 -4.48 10.24 -1.77
C LEU A 87 -5.08 11.63 -1.58
N ARG A 88 -6.40 11.70 -1.39
CA ARG A 88 -7.08 12.90 -0.90
C ARG A 88 -7.58 12.64 0.51
N ILE A 89 -7.28 13.59 1.40
CA ILE A 89 -7.75 13.60 2.78
C ILE A 89 -8.71 14.77 2.91
N GLU A 90 -9.92 14.51 3.39
CA GLU A 90 -10.97 15.53 3.57
C GLU A 90 -11.36 15.62 5.03
N GLY A 91 -11.79 16.79 5.50
CA GLY A 91 -12.32 16.96 6.86
C GLY A 91 -11.28 17.06 7.99
N ALA A 92 -9.99 17.20 7.68
CA ALA A 92 -8.94 17.51 8.67
C ALA A 92 -7.86 18.41 8.07
N GLN A 93 -7.25 19.28 8.89
CA GLN A 93 -6.07 20.08 8.50
C GLN A 93 -4.78 19.24 8.56
N GLU A 94 -4.69 18.31 9.50
CA GLU A 94 -3.56 17.40 9.67
C GLU A 94 -4.09 16.00 9.95
N ALA A 95 -3.53 15.01 9.25
CA ALA A 95 -3.88 13.60 9.44
C ALA A 95 -2.64 12.72 9.33
N PHE A 96 -2.48 11.82 10.29
CA PHE A 96 -1.49 10.76 10.21
C PHE A 96 -2.09 9.56 9.48
N VAL A 97 -1.38 9.04 8.48
CA VAL A 97 -1.80 7.89 7.67
C VAL A 97 -0.65 6.90 7.59
N VAL A 98 -0.92 5.64 7.89
CA VAL A 98 0.04 4.53 7.71
C VAL A 98 -0.37 3.75 6.48
N MET A 99 0.56 3.57 5.53
CA MET A 99 0.31 2.82 4.30
C MET A 99 1.29 1.65 4.22
N ASN A 100 0.74 0.44 4.21
CA ASN A 100 1.50 -0.80 4.11
C ASN A 100 1.38 -1.36 2.69
N MET A 101 2.49 -1.39 1.94
CA MET A 101 2.55 -1.99 0.61
C MET A 101 2.73 -3.51 0.74
N MET A 102 1.67 -4.27 0.45
CA MET A 102 1.56 -5.67 0.85
C MET A 102 2.21 -6.67 -0.11
N ASN A 103 2.38 -6.30 -1.39
CA ASN A 103 2.73 -7.24 -2.44
C ASN A 103 3.88 -6.77 -3.36
N LEU A 104 4.75 -5.88 -2.89
CA LEU A 104 5.97 -5.58 -3.64
C LEU A 104 6.89 -6.80 -3.71
N ASN A 105 7.74 -6.84 -4.73
CA ASN A 105 8.80 -7.83 -4.84
C ASN A 105 9.64 -7.86 -3.55
N LYS A 106 10.26 -9.01 -3.24
CA LYS A 106 11.13 -9.16 -2.07
C LYS A 106 12.11 -7.99 -1.97
N GLN A 107 12.09 -7.29 -0.84
CA GLN A 107 12.86 -6.08 -0.61
C GLN A 107 14.35 -6.24 -0.96
N GLY A 108 14.97 -7.37 -0.57
CA GLY A 108 16.38 -7.64 -0.92
C GLY A 108 16.69 -7.60 -2.42
N ARG A 109 15.75 -8.03 -3.27
CA ARG A 109 15.88 -7.98 -4.73
C ARG A 109 15.61 -6.57 -5.30
N LEU A 110 14.74 -5.81 -4.66
CA LEU A 110 14.48 -4.41 -5.03
C LEU A 110 15.67 -3.54 -4.67
N TYR A 111 16.18 -3.67 -3.45
CA TYR A 111 17.27 -2.84 -2.94
C TYR A 111 18.61 -3.14 -3.63
N SER A 112 18.82 -4.37 -4.12
CA SER A 112 19.98 -4.69 -4.96
C SER A 112 19.96 -4.03 -6.33
N GLN A 113 18.83 -3.42 -6.72
CA GLN A 113 18.62 -2.69 -7.98
C GLN A 113 18.34 -1.20 -7.71
N ASP A 114 18.82 -0.68 -6.59
CA ASP A 114 18.67 0.73 -6.18
C ASP A 114 17.23 1.22 -5.98
N TYR A 115 16.23 0.31 -5.87
CA TYR A 115 14.86 0.64 -5.47
C TYR A 115 14.70 0.80 -3.95
N ARG A 116 15.73 1.32 -3.26
CA ARG A 116 15.65 1.62 -1.83
C ARG A 116 14.84 2.91 -1.61
N PRO A 117 14.08 3.01 -0.50
CA PRO A 117 13.42 4.26 -0.15
C PRO A 117 14.42 5.42 -0.08
N PHE A 118 14.00 6.59 -0.54
CA PHE A 118 14.71 7.85 -0.42
C PHE A 118 13.75 8.88 0.21
N TYR A 119 14.27 9.84 0.98
CA TYR A 119 13.48 10.84 1.71
C TYR A 119 13.59 12.23 1.09
#